data_AF-X1TN38-F1
#
_entry.id   AF-X1TN38-F1
#
_cell.length_a   1.000
_cell.length_b   1.000
_cell.length_c   1.000
_cell.angle_alpha   90.00
_cell.angle_beta   90.00
_cell.angle_gamma   90.00
#
_symmetry.space_group_name_H-M   'P 1'
#
loop_
_entity.id
_entity.type
_entity.pdbx_description
1 polymer ?
#
loop_
_entity_poly.entity_id
_entity_poly.type
_entity_poly.pdbx_seq_one_letter_code
_entity_poly.pdbx_strand_id
1 'polypeptide(L)'
;MEVKLRKNFYDTLIPKVSSDSLRVKVEFDYKGPAQTLDIETNTGKKGLWGDYDQESPTYHDSKYVSKSDTFRSYTFIRYIPLSFWGSRQIDDCAVEVVIRGEGVYEDVVLWDAYTVNIAPPGEYTLTLQQSPAVGWITIEPDKPKYSYGDFIKLTSYMDSWAIGSYAFNYWEKDGEWLDTRNPVNTIVTGNNVFVARYRTL
;
A
#
# COMPACT_ATOMS: atom_id res chain seq x y z
N MET A 1 4.04 -13.31 14.14
CA MET A 1 3.58 -12.39 15.20
C MET A 1 2.85 -11.23 14.54
N GLU A 2 1.86 -10.63 15.20
CA GLU A 2 1.13 -9.47 14.68
C GLU A 2 1.31 -8.30 15.66
N VAL A 3 1.66 -7.13 15.13
CA VAL A 3 1.71 -5.87 15.89
C VAL A 3 0.69 -4.92 15.29
N LYS A 4 -0.25 -4.45 16.10
CA LYS A 4 -1.26 -3.47 15.69
C LYS A 4 -0.99 -2.14 16.38
N LEU A 5 -0.91 -1.09 15.59
CA LEU A 5 -0.76 0.27 16.06
C LEU A 5 -1.96 1.09 15.60
N ARG A 6 -2.44 1.96 16.49
CA ARG A 6 -3.45 2.94 16.12
C ARG A 6 -3.00 4.30 16.61
N LYS A 7 -3.07 5.29 15.72
CA LYS A 7 -2.87 6.70 16.05
C LYS A 7 -4.12 7.44 15.62
N ASN A 8 -4.71 8.15 16.57
CA ASN A 8 -5.85 9.00 16.31
C ASN A 8 -5.37 10.46 16.18
N PHE A 9 -5.95 11.20 15.26
CA PHE A 9 -5.59 12.59 14.96
C PHE A 9 -6.66 13.59 15.40
N TYR A 10 -7.41 13.26 16.45
CA TYR A 10 -8.47 14.10 17.00
C TYR A 10 -7.98 15.53 17.28
N ASP A 11 -8.84 16.50 17.03
CA ASP A 11 -8.59 17.94 17.23
C ASP A 11 -7.43 18.53 16.40
N THR A 12 -6.81 17.71 15.55
CA THR A 12 -5.82 18.18 14.58
C THR A 12 -6.58 18.64 13.34
N LEU A 13 -6.75 19.95 13.18
CA LEU A 13 -7.24 20.53 11.94
C LEU A 13 -6.19 20.33 10.85
N ILE A 14 -6.24 19.18 10.19
CA ILE A 14 -5.41 18.90 9.02
C ILE A 14 -6.07 19.63 7.84
N PRO A 15 -5.50 20.73 7.32
CA PRO A 15 -6.07 21.45 6.20
C PRO A 15 -6.07 20.52 4.99
N LYS A 16 -7.23 20.35 4.37
CA LYS A 16 -7.42 19.44 3.23
C LYS A 16 -7.68 20.23 1.96
N VAL A 17 -6.86 19.99 0.94
CA VAL A 17 -7.31 20.03 -0.45
C VAL A 17 -7.38 18.61 -1.01
N SER A 18 -8.22 18.37 -2.02
CA SER A 18 -8.46 17.04 -2.60
C SER A 18 -7.22 16.39 -3.25
N SER A 19 -6.15 17.16 -3.45
CA SER A 19 -4.84 16.69 -3.94
C SER A 19 -3.90 16.22 -2.84
N ASP A 20 -4.25 16.37 -1.57
CA ASP A 20 -3.33 16.04 -0.48
C ASP A 20 -3.34 14.55 -0.16
N SER A 21 -2.20 14.07 0.32
CA SER A 21 -2.10 12.76 0.96
C SER A 21 -1.72 12.90 2.42
N LEU A 22 -2.25 11.99 3.22
CA LEU A 22 -1.83 11.78 4.59
C LEU A 22 -0.51 10.99 4.58
N ARG A 23 0.58 11.62 5.03
CA ARG A 23 1.84 10.92 5.22
C ARG A 23 1.82 10.14 6.53
N VAL A 24 1.91 8.82 6.45
CA VAL A 24 2.04 7.91 7.59
C VAL A 24 3.48 7.43 7.66
N LYS A 25 4.18 7.76 8.76
CA LYS A 25 5.54 7.29 9.01
C LYS A 25 5.53 6.40 10.25
N VAL A 26 6.03 5.18 10.08
CA VAL A 26 6.20 4.19 11.14
C VAL A 26 7.68 3.99 11.36
N GLU A 27 8.11 4.07 12.61
CA GLU A 27 9.42 3.62 13.04
C GLU A 27 9.24 2.45 14.01
N PHE A 28 10.10 1.45 13.90
CA PHE A 28 10.05 0.28 14.77
C PHE A 28 11.42 -0.37 14.88
N ASP A 29 11.68 -0.94 16.04
CA ASP A 29 12.86 -1.76 16.29
C ASP A 29 12.52 -3.24 16.14
N TYR A 30 13.38 -3.98 15.45
CA TYR A 30 13.16 -5.38 15.12
C TYR A 30 14.37 -6.25 15.45
N LYS A 31 14.13 -7.43 16.04
CA LYS A 31 15.08 -8.54 16.17
C LYS A 31 14.42 -9.86 15.76
N GLY A 32 15.13 -10.71 15.02
CA GLY A 32 14.58 -11.95 14.49
C GLY A 32 15.26 -12.41 13.19
N PRO A 33 14.63 -13.35 12.45
CA PRO A 33 15.14 -13.84 11.17
C PRO A 33 15.13 -12.77 10.08
N ALA A 34 15.85 -13.02 8.98
CA ALA A 34 15.70 -12.22 7.78
C ALA A 34 14.37 -12.57 7.10
N GLN A 35 13.54 -11.58 6.80
CA GLN A 35 12.24 -11.80 6.17
C GLN A 35 11.70 -10.53 5.54
N THR A 36 10.65 -10.67 4.75
CA THR A 36 9.83 -9.56 4.27
C THR A 36 8.58 -9.46 5.12
N LEU A 37 8.43 -8.35 5.83
CA LEU A 37 7.23 -8.07 6.63
C LEU A 37 6.09 -7.63 5.71
N ASP A 38 4.88 -8.08 6.02
CA ASP A 38 3.64 -7.56 5.44
C ASP A 38 3.13 -6.42 6.31
N ILE A 39 2.90 -5.27 5.70
CA ILE A 39 2.45 -4.04 6.36
C ILE A 39 1.12 -3.64 5.77
N GLU A 40 0.07 -3.71 6.58
CA GLU A 40 -1.21 -3.11 6.24
C GLU A 40 -1.32 -1.71 6.82
N THR A 41 -1.91 -0.81 6.05
CA THR A 41 -2.30 0.51 6.55
C THR A 41 -3.75 0.77 6.19
N ASN A 42 -4.52 1.15 7.18
CA ASN A 42 -5.93 1.49 7.05
C ASN A 42 -6.12 2.91 7.60
N THR A 43 -7.06 3.65 7.03
CA THR A 43 -7.59 4.84 7.68
C THR A 43 -9.10 4.74 7.82
N GLY A 44 -9.60 5.38 8.86
CA GLY A 44 -10.99 5.32 9.23
C GLY A 44 -11.32 6.43 10.19
N LYS A 45 -12.52 6.36 10.75
CA LYS A 45 -12.98 7.28 11.78
C LYS A 45 -13.16 6.55 13.10
N LYS A 46 -13.33 7.32 14.16
CA LYS A 46 -13.85 6.78 15.40
C LYS A 46 -15.34 6.51 15.24
N GLY A 47 -15.75 5.27 15.49
CA GLY A 47 -17.16 4.93 15.65
C GLY A 47 -17.74 5.61 16.89
N LEU A 48 -19.07 5.74 16.94
CA LEU A 48 -19.80 6.41 18.03
C LEU A 48 -19.45 5.86 19.44
N TRP A 49 -18.98 4.61 19.51
CA TRP A 49 -18.68 3.89 20.75
C TRP A 49 -17.18 3.77 21.04
N GLY A 50 -16.34 4.47 20.27
CA GLY A 50 -14.88 4.39 20.40
C GLY A 50 -14.22 3.28 19.56
N ASP A 51 -15.02 2.56 18.78
CA ASP A 51 -14.53 1.61 17.79
C ASP A 51 -13.85 2.32 16.60
N TYR A 52 -13.20 1.56 15.74
CA TYR A 52 -12.58 2.08 14.52
C TYR A 52 -13.38 1.61 13.31
N ASP A 53 -13.98 2.56 12.62
CA ASP A 53 -14.71 2.32 11.38
C ASP A 53 -13.75 2.60 10.23
N GLN A 54 -13.14 1.55 9.68
CA GLN A 54 -12.29 1.66 8.49
C GLN A 54 -13.11 2.24 7.32
N GLU A 55 -12.63 3.35 6.75
CA GLU A 55 -13.26 4.00 5.59
C GLU A 55 -12.42 3.87 4.32
N SER A 56 -11.10 3.66 4.45
CA SER A 56 -10.22 3.43 3.30
C SER A 56 -10.21 1.98 2.86
N PRO A 57 -9.82 1.69 1.61
CA PRO A 57 -9.28 0.38 1.27
C PRO A 57 -8.10 0.02 2.18
N THR A 58 -7.85 -1.27 2.36
CA THR A 58 -6.62 -1.74 3.01
C THR A 58 -5.46 -1.61 2.06
N TYR A 59 -4.45 -0.85 2.48
CA TYR A 59 -3.23 -0.66 1.72
C TYR A 59 -2.18 -1.68 2.18
N HIS A 60 -1.71 -2.52 1.27
CA HIS A 60 -0.64 -3.49 1.53
C HIS A 60 0.70 -2.94 1.05
N ASP A 61 1.73 -3.02 1.89
CA ASP A 61 3.12 -2.74 1.56
C ASP A 61 3.98 -3.84 2.17
N SER A 62 5.24 -3.88 1.77
CA SER A 62 6.20 -4.80 2.34
C SER A 62 7.46 -4.09 2.82
N LYS A 63 8.11 -4.65 3.84
CA LYS A 63 9.40 -4.16 4.32
C LYS A 63 10.34 -5.32 4.59
N TYR A 64 11.44 -5.37 3.84
CA TYR A 64 12.52 -6.30 4.16
C TYR A 64 13.23 -5.90 5.46
N VAL A 65 13.41 -6.88 6.34
CA VAL A 65 14.20 -6.78 7.57
C VAL A 65 15.30 -7.84 7.56
N SER A 66 16.49 -7.43 7.98
CA SER A 66 17.65 -8.32 8.04
C SER A 66 17.63 -9.14 9.32
N LYS A 67 18.23 -10.33 9.25
CA LYS A 67 18.48 -11.15 10.45
C LYS A 67 19.27 -10.34 11.47
N SER A 68 18.82 -10.34 12.71
CA SER A 68 19.52 -9.67 13.81
C SER A 68 19.14 -10.28 15.16
N ASP A 69 20.14 -10.55 16.01
CA ASP A 69 19.95 -10.98 17.39
C ASP A 69 19.82 -9.78 18.36
N THR A 70 20.13 -8.57 17.88
CA THR A 70 19.89 -7.28 18.57
C THR A 70 18.83 -6.48 17.83
N PHE A 71 18.23 -5.50 18.51
CA PHE A 71 17.29 -4.59 17.86
C PHE A 71 17.98 -3.74 16.78
N ARG A 72 17.30 -3.59 15.65
CA ARG A 72 17.66 -2.69 14.56
C ARG A 72 16.43 -1.87 14.19
N SER A 73 16.65 -0.58 13.98
CA SER A 73 15.59 0.35 13.61
C SER A 73 15.28 0.27 12.13
N TYR A 74 13.99 0.24 11.83
CA TYR A 74 13.45 0.30 10.48
C TYR A 74 12.42 1.41 10.38
N THR A 75 12.34 2.00 9.19
CA THR A 75 11.35 3.03 8.88
C THR A 75 10.53 2.60 7.67
N PHE A 76 9.24 2.85 7.77
CA PHE A 76 8.27 2.70 6.70
C PHE A 76 7.51 4.03 6.54
N ILE A 77 7.31 4.46 5.30
CA ILE A 77 6.56 5.67 4.97
C ILE A 77 5.52 5.30 3.92
N ARG A 78 4.27 5.64 4.18
CA ARG A 78 3.17 5.55 3.22
C ARG A 78 2.51 6.90 3.04
N TYR A 79 2.08 7.17 1.81
CA TYR A 79 1.19 8.28 1.51
C TYR A 79 -0.20 7.73 1.23
N ILE A 80 -1.17 8.13 2.03
CA ILE A 80 -2.56 7.71 1.90
C ILE A 80 -3.34 8.84 1.24
N PRO A 81 -3.86 8.64 0.02
CA PRO A 81 -4.57 9.68 -0.71
C PRO A 81 -5.83 10.09 0.03
N LEU A 82 -6.11 11.38 0.21
CA LEU A 82 -7.32 11.80 0.92
C LEU A 82 -8.58 11.85 0.03
N SER A 83 -8.45 11.43 -1.23
CA SER A 83 -9.49 11.44 -2.24
C SER A 83 -10.71 10.59 -1.87
N PHE A 84 -10.52 9.46 -1.17
CA PHE A 84 -11.65 8.60 -0.75
C PHE A 84 -12.51 9.22 0.35
N TRP A 85 -12.01 10.23 1.07
CA TRP A 85 -12.78 10.99 2.05
C TRP A 85 -13.65 12.08 1.42
N GLY A 86 -13.66 12.24 0.09
CA GLY A 86 -14.47 13.23 -0.62
C GLY A 86 -14.25 14.66 -0.12
N SER A 87 -15.32 15.40 0.17
CA SER A 87 -15.29 16.76 0.74
C SER A 87 -15.23 16.82 2.28
N ARG A 88 -15.20 15.66 2.97
CA ARG A 88 -15.19 15.62 4.44
C ARG A 88 -13.86 16.15 5.01
N GLN A 89 -13.93 16.81 6.16
CA GLN A 89 -12.77 17.21 6.96
C GLN A 89 -12.13 15.96 7.63
N ILE A 90 -10.84 16.05 7.94
CA ILE A 90 -10.02 14.97 8.53
C ILE A 90 -9.95 15.15 10.07
N ASP A 91 -10.85 15.96 10.63
CA ASP A 91 -10.92 16.29 12.04
C ASP A 91 -11.21 15.08 12.95
N ASP A 92 -11.62 13.95 12.37
CA ASP A 92 -11.88 12.68 13.07
C ASP A 92 -11.20 11.46 12.43
N CYS A 93 -10.00 11.62 11.87
CA CYS A 93 -9.28 10.51 11.26
C CYS A 93 -8.46 9.70 12.27
N ALA A 94 -8.46 8.38 12.08
CA ALA A 94 -7.58 7.44 12.73
C ALA A 94 -6.82 6.65 11.67
N VAL A 95 -5.53 6.40 11.93
CA VAL A 95 -4.68 5.53 11.13
C VAL A 95 -4.40 4.28 11.94
N GLU A 96 -4.61 3.13 11.31
CA GLU A 96 -4.22 1.83 11.83
C GLU A 96 -3.12 1.24 10.94
N VAL A 97 -2.05 0.76 11.56
CA VAL A 97 -0.98 0.02 10.89
C VAL A 97 -0.86 -1.35 11.50
N VAL A 98 -0.81 -2.38 10.64
CA VAL A 98 -0.62 -3.77 11.05
C VAL A 98 0.70 -4.32 10.51
N ILE A 99 1.58 -4.59 11.46
CA ILE A 99 2.83 -5.34 11.52
C ILE A 99 2.73 -6.87 11.37
N ARG A 100 3.00 -7.52 10.23
CA ARG A 100 3.03 -9.01 10.19
C ARG A 100 4.39 -9.59 9.79
N GLY A 101 4.89 -10.47 10.65
CA GLY A 101 6.11 -11.24 10.45
C GLY A 101 6.55 -11.99 11.71
N GLU A 102 7.53 -12.88 11.58
CA GLU A 102 8.20 -13.53 12.72
C GLU A 102 9.08 -12.55 13.49
N GLY A 103 9.58 -12.88 14.69
CA GLY A 103 10.47 -12.01 15.46
C GLY A 103 9.77 -11.13 16.50
N VAL A 104 10.55 -10.24 17.12
CA VAL A 104 10.13 -9.36 18.21
C VAL A 104 10.26 -7.90 17.78
N TYR A 105 9.26 -7.11 18.14
CA TYR A 105 9.13 -5.70 17.79
C TYR A 105 9.12 -4.85 19.06
N GLU A 106 9.88 -3.77 19.10
CA GLU A 106 9.90 -2.77 20.17
C GLU A 106 9.86 -1.35 19.58
N ASP A 107 9.59 -0.36 20.44
CA ASP A 107 9.57 1.07 20.11
C ASP A 107 8.83 1.41 18.82
N VAL A 108 7.69 0.77 18.65
CA VAL A 108 6.86 0.88 17.45
C VAL A 108 6.05 2.17 17.52
N VAL A 109 6.46 3.18 16.76
CA VAL A 109 5.93 4.55 16.82
C VAL A 109 5.30 4.96 15.50
N LEU A 110 4.07 5.50 15.59
CA LEU A 110 3.40 6.23 14.52
C LEU A 110 3.66 7.73 14.71
N TRP A 111 4.45 8.31 13.81
CA TRP A 111 4.69 9.75 13.78
C TRP A 111 3.47 10.51 13.26
N ASP A 112 3.36 11.78 13.65
CA ASP A 112 2.21 12.61 13.30
C ASP A 112 1.99 12.64 11.79
N ALA A 113 0.72 12.57 11.39
CA ALA A 113 0.32 12.54 10.01
C ALA A 113 -0.17 13.94 9.62
N TYR A 114 0.42 14.48 8.55
CA TYR A 114 0.09 15.80 8.03
C TYR A 114 -0.18 15.69 6.53
N THR A 115 -0.93 16.65 6.00
CA THR A 115 -1.17 16.78 4.57
C THR A 115 0.09 17.26 3.88
N VAL A 116 0.50 16.51 2.85
CA VAL A 116 1.51 16.95 1.91
C VAL A 116 0.80 17.24 0.60
N ASN A 117 0.96 18.47 0.09
CA ASN A 117 0.60 18.79 -1.28
C ASN A 117 1.62 18.11 -2.19
N ILE A 118 1.23 16.95 -2.68
CA ILE A 118 1.93 16.28 -3.78
C ILE A 118 1.37 16.97 -5.03
N ALA A 119 2.27 17.48 -5.88
CA ALA A 119 1.98 18.32 -7.05
C ALA A 119 0.60 18.06 -7.72
N PRO A 120 -0.07 19.11 -8.25
CA PRO A 120 -1.47 19.09 -8.71
C PRO A 120 -1.75 17.88 -9.62
N PRO A 121 -2.99 17.34 -9.64
CA PRO A 121 -3.33 16.08 -10.28
C PRO A 121 -2.77 16.01 -11.70
N GLY A 122 -1.57 15.44 -11.80
CA GLY A 122 -1.04 14.97 -13.05
C GLY A 122 -1.95 13.83 -13.44
N GLU A 123 -2.60 13.98 -14.58
CA GLU A 123 -3.27 12.84 -15.17
C GLU A 123 -2.19 11.84 -15.58
N TYR A 124 -2.05 10.77 -14.80
CA TYR A 124 -1.06 9.73 -15.00
C TYR A 124 -1.58 8.67 -15.96
N THR A 125 -0.65 8.12 -16.73
CA THR A 125 -0.88 6.95 -17.56
C THR A 125 -0.22 5.74 -16.93
N LEU A 126 -0.88 4.59 -17.06
CA LEU A 126 -0.37 3.32 -16.55
C LEU A 126 -0.01 2.43 -17.73
N THR A 127 1.15 1.81 -17.67
CA THR A 127 1.59 0.84 -18.68
C THR A 127 1.53 -0.55 -18.06
N LEU A 128 0.79 -1.46 -18.69
CA LEU A 128 0.67 -2.85 -18.25
C LEU A 128 1.50 -3.75 -19.17
N GLN A 129 2.34 -4.59 -18.59
CA GLN A 129 3.22 -5.49 -19.31
C GLN A 129 3.20 -6.89 -18.70
N GLN A 130 3.59 -7.86 -19.51
CA GLN A 130 3.79 -9.25 -19.09
C GLN A 130 5.18 -9.70 -19.47
N SER A 131 5.79 -10.53 -18.62
CA SER A 131 7.08 -11.14 -18.91
C SER A 131 7.16 -12.55 -18.31
N PRO A 132 7.19 -13.61 -19.15
CA PRO A 132 6.91 -13.63 -20.59
C PRO A 132 5.49 -13.15 -20.94
N ALA A 133 5.26 -12.80 -22.21
CA ALA A 133 3.93 -12.48 -22.74
C ALA A 133 3.11 -13.77 -22.90
N VAL A 134 2.19 -14.02 -21.97
CA VAL A 134 1.46 -15.29 -21.84
C VAL A 134 -0.04 -15.12 -21.64
N GLY A 135 -0.59 -13.91 -21.80
CA GLY A 135 -2.01 -13.64 -21.71
C GLY A 135 -2.32 -12.15 -21.74
N TRP A 136 -3.16 -11.69 -20.81
CA TRP A 136 -3.52 -10.27 -20.68
C TRP A 136 -3.67 -9.83 -19.22
N ILE A 137 -3.76 -8.51 -19.01
CA ILE A 137 -3.98 -7.89 -17.69
C ILE A 137 -5.21 -6.98 -17.78
N THR A 138 -6.07 -7.01 -16.76
CA THR A 138 -7.15 -6.05 -16.58
C THR A 138 -6.87 -5.14 -15.39
N ILE A 139 -7.42 -3.92 -15.45
CA ILE A 139 -7.33 -2.91 -14.40
C ILE A 139 -8.73 -2.43 -14.00
N GLU A 140 -8.98 -2.29 -12.70
CA GLU A 140 -10.25 -1.78 -12.16
C GLU A 140 -9.99 -0.67 -11.12
N PRO A 141 -10.53 0.55 -11.28
CA PRO A 141 -11.29 1.03 -12.44
C PRO A 141 -10.40 1.23 -13.67
N ASP A 142 -10.92 0.89 -14.85
CA ASP A 142 -10.27 1.22 -16.13
C ASP A 142 -10.59 2.68 -16.48
N LYS A 143 -9.55 3.52 -16.46
CA LYS A 143 -9.64 4.95 -16.77
C LYS A 143 -8.63 5.30 -17.84
N PRO A 144 -8.95 6.22 -18.76
CA PRO A 144 -7.95 6.73 -19.71
C PRO A 144 -6.79 7.44 -19.00
N LYS A 145 -7.06 7.99 -17.81
CA LYS A 145 -6.15 8.81 -17.02
C LYS A 145 -6.44 8.61 -15.53
N TYR A 146 -5.38 8.55 -14.73
CA TYR A 146 -5.45 8.32 -13.29
C TYR A 146 -4.95 9.54 -12.52
N SER A 147 -5.46 9.73 -11.31
CA SER A 147 -4.93 10.73 -10.37
C SER A 147 -3.95 10.09 -9.40
N TYR A 148 -3.08 10.91 -8.80
CA TYR A 148 -2.27 10.45 -7.67
C TYR A 148 -3.19 9.84 -6.62
N GLY A 149 -2.88 8.63 -6.20
CA GLY A 149 -3.61 7.92 -5.18
C GLY A 149 -4.85 7.19 -5.64
N ASP A 150 -5.14 7.16 -6.94
CA ASP A 150 -6.17 6.26 -7.45
C ASP A 150 -5.83 4.82 -7.02
N PHE A 151 -6.78 4.18 -6.34
CA PHE A 151 -6.69 2.79 -5.94
C PHE A 151 -7.15 1.92 -7.11
N ILE A 152 -6.26 1.03 -7.55
CA ILE A 152 -6.48 0.16 -8.70
C ILE A 152 -6.29 -1.29 -8.30
N LYS A 153 -7.08 -2.16 -8.93
CA LYS A 153 -6.94 -3.60 -8.86
C LYS A 153 -6.42 -4.10 -10.19
N LEU A 154 -5.29 -4.78 -10.18
CA LEU A 154 -4.70 -5.44 -11.35
C LEU A 154 -5.00 -6.94 -11.26
N THR A 155 -5.55 -7.49 -12.34
CA THR A 155 -5.76 -8.93 -12.46
C THR A 155 -5.05 -9.44 -13.71
N SER A 156 -4.18 -10.42 -13.54
CA SER A 156 -3.46 -11.08 -14.61
C SER A 156 -4.16 -12.37 -15.01
N TYR A 157 -4.28 -12.60 -16.31
CA TYR A 157 -4.83 -13.81 -16.91
C TYR A 157 -3.79 -14.45 -17.83
N MET A 158 -3.92 -15.76 -18.04
CA MET A 158 -3.08 -16.52 -18.97
C MET A 158 -3.93 -17.04 -20.12
N ASP A 159 -3.37 -17.01 -21.32
CA ASP A 159 -3.94 -17.69 -22.48
C ASP A 159 -3.93 -19.20 -22.29
N SER A 160 -4.85 -19.88 -22.96
CA SER A 160 -5.01 -21.34 -22.88
C SER A 160 -3.73 -22.12 -23.19
N TRP A 161 -2.89 -21.62 -24.09
CA TRP A 161 -1.63 -22.26 -24.47
C TRP A 161 -0.55 -22.19 -23.38
N ALA A 162 -0.63 -21.19 -22.48
CA ALA A 162 0.34 -21.00 -21.41
C ALA A 162 -0.03 -21.80 -20.15
N ILE A 163 -1.31 -22.15 -20.00
CA ILE A 163 -1.80 -22.96 -18.89
C ILE A 163 -1.09 -24.31 -18.88
N GLY A 164 -0.49 -24.66 -17.74
CA GLY A 164 0.26 -25.91 -17.56
C GLY A 164 1.74 -25.84 -17.96
N SER A 165 2.19 -24.77 -18.60
CA SER A 165 3.61 -24.50 -18.87
C SER A 165 4.16 -23.32 -18.06
N TYR A 166 3.28 -22.40 -17.66
CA TYR A 166 3.62 -21.20 -16.89
C TYR A 166 2.71 -21.05 -15.67
N ALA A 167 3.24 -20.35 -14.67
CA ALA A 167 2.47 -19.87 -13.54
C ALA A 167 2.80 -18.40 -13.25
N PHE A 168 1.79 -17.65 -12.85
CA PHE A 168 1.97 -16.32 -12.26
C PHE A 168 2.96 -16.42 -11.09
N ASN A 169 3.92 -15.49 -11.03
CA ASN A 169 4.96 -15.47 -10.02
C ASN A 169 4.79 -14.26 -9.08
N TYR A 170 4.93 -13.05 -9.61
CA TYR A 170 4.76 -11.80 -8.86
C TYR A 170 4.51 -10.61 -9.78
N TRP A 171 4.06 -9.51 -9.18
CA TRP A 171 3.95 -8.20 -9.79
C TRP A 171 5.20 -7.37 -9.52
N GLU A 172 5.61 -6.59 -10.51
CA GLU A 172 6.52 -5.46 -10.34
C GLU A 172 5.79 -4.14 -10.58
N LYS A 173 6.24 -3.10 -9.89
CA LYS A 173 5.88 -1.70 -10.12
C LYS A 173 7.17 -0.92 -10.32
N ASP A 174 7.33 -0.30 -11.48
CA ASP A 174 8.50 0.52 -11.83
C ASP A 174 9.86 -0.20 -11.67
N GLY A 175 9.87 -1.52 -11.93
CA GLY A 175 11.05 -2.37 -11.80
C GLY A 175 11.34 -2.86 -10.38
N GLU A 176 10.52 -2.49 -9.40
CA GLU A 176 10.61 -3.01 -8.03
C GLU A 176 9.54 -4.09 -7.79
N TRP A 177 9.86 -5.06 -6.92
CA TRP A 177 8.93 -6.10 -6.51
C TRP A 177 7.73 -5.48 -5.77
N LEU A 178 6.51 -5.89 -6.13
CA LEU A 178 5.25 -5.38 -5.55
C LEU A 178 4.55 -6.43 -4.67
N ASP A 179 4.11 -7.55 -5.26
CA ASP A 179 3.31 -8.57 -4.55
C ASP A 179 3.29 -9.90 -5.32
N THR A 180 3.10 -11.03 -4.63
CA THR A 180 2.89 -12.37 -5.23
C THR A 180 1.42 -12.73 -5.42
N ARG A 181 0.48 -11.90 -4.97
CA ARG A 181 -0.96 -12.13 -5.12
C ARG A 181 -1.44 -11.73 -6.52
N ASN A 182 -2.36 -12.50 -7.07
CA ASN A 182 -3.09 -12.16 -8.29
C ASN A 182 -4.57 -12.51 -8.08
N PRO A 183 -5.49 -11.53 -7.99
CA PRO A 183 -5.29 -10.09 -8.24
C PRO A 183 -4.47 -9.36 -7.16
N VAL A 184 -3.92 -8.19 -7.51
CA VAL A 184 -3.24 -7.26 -6.58
C VAL A 184 -3.95 -5.92 -6.56
N ASN A 185 -4.02 -5.28 -5.39
CA ASN A 185 -4.47 -3.90 -5.26
C ASN A 185 -3.28 -2.98 -4.99
N THR A 186 -3.23 -1.81 -5.63
CA THR A 186 -2.14 -0.84 -5.44
C THR A 186 -2.62 0.57 -5.75
N ILE A 187 -1.78 1.57 -5.49
CA ILE A 187 -2.05 2.97 -5.78
C ILE A 187 -1.22 3.49 -6.94
N VAL A 188 -1.82 4.38 -7.72
CA VAL A 188 -1.11 5.19 -8.70
C VAL A 188 -0.32 6.26 -7.98
N THR A 189 1.00 6.28 -8.13
CA THR A 189 1.88 7.29 -7.51
C THR A 189 2.49 8.25 -8.53
N GLY A 190 2.23 7.99 -9.81
CA GLY A 190 2.76 8.71 -10.95
C GLY A 190 2.42 7.95 -12.23
N ASN A 191 3.17 8.21 -13.30
CA ASN A 191 3.19 7.26 -14.41
C ASN A 191 3.87 6.00 -13.93
N ASN A 192 3.13 4.89 -13.85
CA ASN A 192 3.65 3.62 -13.37
C ASN A 192 3.68 2.58 -14.48
N VAL A 193 4.71 1.75 -14.48
CA VAL A 193 4.80 0.53 -15.29
C VAL A 193 4.58 -0.67 -14.37
N PHE A 194 3.52 -1.43 -14.62
CA PHE A 194 3.23 -2.67 -13.92
C PHE A 194 3.58 -3.86 -14.79
N VAL A 195 4.35 -4.80 -14.25
CA VAL A 195 4.76 -6.02 -14.96
C VAL A 195 4.25 -7.24 -14.22
N ALA A 196 3.44 -8.08 -14.86
CA ALA A 196 3.16 -9.43 -14.39
C ALA A 196 4.32 -10.35 -14.78
N ARG A 197 5.04 -10.88 -13.79
CA ARG A 197 6.11 -11.86 -13.99
C ARG A 197 5.56 -13.27 -13.87
N TYR A 198 5.98 -14.13 -14.79
CA TYR A 198 5.63 -15.55 -14.79
C TYR A 198 6.90 -16.39 -14.75
N ARG A 199 6.77 -17.58 -14.16
CA ARG A 199 7.82 -18.61 -14.17
C ARG A 199 7.36 -19.80 -15.01
N THR A 200 8.30 -20.52 -15.59
CA THR A 200 8.06 -21.84 -16.17
C THR A 200 7.76 -22.85 -15.06
N LEU A 201 6.88 -23.80 -15.35
CA LEU A 201 6.56 -24.92 -14.45
C LEU A 201 7.56 -26.08 -14.59
#